data_AF-A0A7W1SCZ2-F1
#
_entry.id   AF-A0A7W1SCZ2-F1
#
_cell.length_a   1.000
_cell.length_b   1.000
_cell.length_c   1.000
_cell.angle_alpha   90.00
_cell.angle_beta   90.00
_cell.angle_gamma   90.00
#
_symmetry.space_group_name_H-M   'P 1'
#
loop_
_entity.id
_entity.type
_entity.pdbx_description
1 polymer ?
#
loop_
_entity_poly.entity_id
_entity_poly.type
_entity_poly.pdbx_seq_one_letter_code
_entity_poly.pdbx_strand_id
1 'polypeptide(L)'
;MPLRSVPVQAALPLNDETYEPRNNTALLDAIGQTIDELGKSLAALPEKDRPGQVIVAILTDGLENASRRYAWTDVADRIKQQTAGYKWTFLFLGANQDAIATAAQLNIAAGNSASYVADAAGSAASHAAFSRKARALRRNSMGIASQEETADAAAPMATILQEEDGKQRKSR
;
A
#
# COMPACT_ATOMS: atom_id res chain seq x y z
N MET A 1 -3.77 17.85 1.49
CA MET A 1 -4.23 17.36 2.82
C MET A 1 -4.55 15.88 2.73
N PRO A 2 -4.36 15.05 3.78
CA PRO A 2 -4.94 13.71 3.80
C PRO A 2 -6.46 13.84 3.70
N LEU A 3 -7.06 13.19 2.70
CA LEU A 3 -8.51 13.14 2.57
C LEU A 3 -9.05 12.19 3.64
N ARG A 4 -9.94 12.70 4.50
CA ARG A 4 -10.71 11.83 5.41
C ARG A 4 -11.64 10.96 4.58
N SER A 5 -11.92 9.74 5.04
CA SER A 5 -12.70 8.69 4.37
C SER A 5 -14.03 9.19 3.76
N VAL A 6 -13.96 9.79 2.58
CA VAL A 6 -15.08 10.26 1.77
C VAL A 6 -15.29 9.30 0.60
N PRO A 7 -16.51 9.21 0.05
CA PRO A 7 -16.72 8.54 -1.23
C PRO A 7 -15.72 9.06 -2.27
N VAL A 8 -15.18 8.18 -3.11
CA VAL A 8 -14.16 8.57 -4.10
C VAL A 8 -14.66 9.66 -5.06
N GLN A 9 -15.97 9.71 -5.32
CA GLN A 9 -16.60 10.74 -6.15
C GLN A 9 -16.61 12.12 -5.49
N ALA A 10 -16.43 12.19 -4.17
CA ALA A 10 -16.34 13.42 -3.40
C ALA A 10 -14.88 13.85 -3.14
N ALA A 11 -13.89 13.05 -3.57
CA ALA A 11 -12.49 13.44 -3.50
C ALA A 11 -12.23 14.56 -4.52
N LEU A 12 -11.66 15.67 -4.04
CA LEU A 12 -11.26 16.77 -4.93
C LEU A 12 -10.09 16.34 -5.82
N PRO A 13 -10.05 16.78 -7.10
CA PRO A 13 -8.89 16.60 -7.95
C PRO A 13 -7.63 17.20 -7.31
N LEU A 14 -6.51 16.52 -7.48
CA LEU A 14 -5.20 17.04 -7.11
C LEU A 14 -4.72 18.00 -8.21
N ASN A 15 -4.43 19.25 -7.83
CA ASN A 15 -3.83 20.27 -8.67
C ASN A 15 -2.90 21.15 -7.80
N ASP A 16 -2.25 22.14 -8.39
CA ASP A 16 -1.28 23.01 -7.71
C ASP A 16 -1.93 23.87 -6.59
N GLU A 17 -3.25 24.00 -6.56
CA GLU A 17 -3.99 24.70 -5.50
C GLU A 17 -4.37 23.77 -4.33
N THR A 18 -4.59 22.48 -4.61
CA THR A 18 -5.04 21.49 -3.62
C THR A 18 -3.92 20.60 -3.09
N TYR A 19 -2.74 20.62 -3.73
CA TYR A 19 -1.60 19.78 -3.39
C TYR A 19 -0.24 20.46 -3.62
N GLU A 20 0.52 20.61 -2.53
CA GLU A 20 1.88 21.17 -2.55
C GLU A 20 2.87 20.13 -1.98
N PRO A 21 3.76 19.56 -2.81
CA PRO A 21 4.84 18.69 -2.34
C PRO A 21 5.79 19.42 -1.40
N ARG A 22 6.24 18.76 -0.32
CA ARG A 22 7.11 19.37 0.71
C ARG A 22 8.53 18.80 0.77
N ASN A 23 8.96 18.10 -0.31
CA ASN A 23 10.29 17.47 -0.45
C ASN A 23 10.71 16.58 0.72
N ASN A 24 9.75 16.01 1.45
CA ASN A 24 9.99 15.18 2.60
C ASN A 24 8.98 14.04 2.70
N THR A 25 9.38 13.00 3.43
CA THR A 25 8.63 11.76 3.55
C THR A 25 8.49 11.42 5.03
N ALA A 26 7.33 11.76 5.58
CA ALA A 26 6.92 11.34 6.91
C ALA A 26 6.19 9.98 6.82
N LEU A 27 6.93 8.95 6.38
CA LEU A 27 6.44 7.59 6.11
C LEU A 27 5.83 6.96 7.37
N LEU A 28 6.55 7.00 8.49
CA LEU A 28 6.08 6.41 9.75
C LEU A 28 4.82 7.11 10.26
N ASP A 29 4.78 8.44 10.19
CA ASP A 29 3.60 9.21 10.58
C ASP A 29 2.40 8.90 9.68
N ALA A 30 2.61 8.78 8.37
CA ALA A 30 1.56 8.42 7.42
C ALA A 30 0.99 7.02 7.70
N ILE A 31 1.85 6.02 7.91
CA ILE A 31 1.43 4.64 8.19
C ILE A 31 0.74 4.56 9.55
N GLY A 32 1.39 5.09 10.60
CA GLY A 32 0.89 5.04 11.97
C GLY A 32 -0.48 5.72 12.11
N GLN A 33 -0.61 6.93 11.55
CA GLN A 33 -1.88 7.65 11.54
C GLN A 33 -2.96 6.89 10.76
N THR A 34 -2.61 6.28 9.61
CA THR A 34 -3.57 5.49 8.83
C THR A 34 -4.08 4.29 9.63
N ILE A 35 -3.19 3.55 10.30
CA ILE A 35 -3.58 2.40 11.12
C ILE A 35 -4.50 2.82 12.26
N ASP A 36 -4.17 3.92 12.95
CA ASP A 36 -4.96 4.39 14.09
C ASP A 36 -6.33 4.93 13.68
N GLU A 37 -6.39 5.77 12.65
CA GLU A 37 -7.65 6.35 12.19
C GLU A 37 -8.57 5.30 11.57
N LEU A 38 -8.04 4.40 10.73
CA LEU A 38 -8.82 3.33 10.12
C LEU A 38 -9.19 2.25 11.15
N GLY A 39 -8.26 1.89 12.05
CA GLY A 39 -8.54 0.94 13.13
C GLY A 39 -9.67 1.44 14.03
N LYS A 40 -9.64 2.72 14.41
CA LYS A 40 -10.70 3.35 15.20
C LYS A 40 -12.04 3.38 14.48
N SER A 41 -12.05 3.72 13.18
CA SER A 41 -13.30 3.77 12.41
C SER A 41 -13.92 2.38 12.24
N LEU A 42 -13.11 1.36 11.95
CA LEU A 42 -13.57 -0.02 11.82
C LEU A 42 -14.05 -0.61 13.15
N ALA A 43 -13.36 -0.31 14.26
CA ALA A 43 -13.78 -0.75 15.58
C ALA A 43 -15.16 -0.19 15.99
N ALA A 44 -15.49 1.03 15.52
CA ALA A 44 -16.79 1.66 15.76
C ALA A 44 -17.94 1.07 14.92
N LEU A 45 -17.64 0.27 13.88
CA LEU A 45 -18.67 -0.40 13.08
C LEU A 45 -19.22 -1.64 13.80
N PRO A 46 -20.53 -1.94 13.65
CA PRO A 46 -21.08 -3.25 13.99
C PRO A 46 -20.29 -4.37 13.29
N GLU A 47 -20.15 -5.52 13.94
CA GLU A 47 -19.34 -6.65 13.43
C GLU A 47 -19.71 -7.04 11.99
N LYS A 48 -21.01 -7.07 11.67
CA LYS A 48 -21.53 -7.40 10.33
C LYS A 48 -21.12 -6.40 9.23
N ASP A 49 -20.78 -5.18 9.61
CA ASP A 49 -20.41 -4.09 8.70
C ASP A 49 -18.89 -3.92 8.60
N ARG A 50 -18.12 -4.66 9.40
CA ARG A 50 -16.65 -4.66 9.31
C ARG A 50 -16.21 -5.41 8.05
N PRO A 51 -15.18 -4.91 7.33
CA PRO A 51 -14.70 -5.58 6.14
C PRO A 51 -14.03 -6.92 6.50
N GLY A 52 -14.23 -7.94 5.67
CA GLY A 52 -13.58 -9.24 5.86
C GLY A 52 -12.06 -9.23 5.64
N GLN A 53 -11.53 -8.16 5.05
CA GLN A 53 -10.09 -7.94 4.79
C GLN A 53 -9.83 -6.44 4.62
N VAL A 54 -8.67 -5.98 5.08
CA VAL A 54 -8.17 -4.61 4.82
C VAL A 54 -6.86 -4.71 4.04
N ILE A 55 -6.71 -3.93 2.97
CA ILE A 55 -5.46 -3.86 2.19
C ILE A 55 -4.94 -2.43 2.27
N VAL A 56 -3.69 -2.28 2.73
CA VAL A 56 -3.00 -1.00 2.81
C VAL A 56 -1.85 -1.03 1.81
N ALA A 57 -1.93 -0.20 0.76
CA ALA A 57 -0.87 -0.02 -0.23
C ALA A 57 -0.03 1.21 0.12
N ILE A 58 1.28 1.00 0.29
CA ILE A 58 2.25 2.04 0.64
C ILE A 58 3.14 2.25 -0.58
N LEU A 59 3.04 3.43 -1.19
CA LEU A 59 3.89 3.86 -2.30
C LEU A 59 4.79 5.00 -1.81
N THR A 60 6.08 4.93 -2.05
CA THR A 60 6.98 6.04 -1.76
C THR A 60 8.16 6.11 -2.72
N ASP A 61 8.55 7.32 -3.09
CA ASP A 61 9.73 7.62 -3.88
C ASP A 61 10.94 8.05 -3.03
N GLY A 62 10.74 8.24 -1.72
CA GLY A 62 11.74 8.76 -0.80
C GLY A 62 11.92 7.93 0.46
N LEU A 63 12.94 8.26 1.23
CA LEU A 63 13.24 7.65 2.52
C LEU A 63 12.56 8.41 3.65
N GLU A 64 12.19 7.69 4.72
CA GLU A 64 11.73 8.30 5.96
C GLU A 64 12.74 9.35 6.47
N ASN A 65 12.30 10.60 6.58
CA ASN A 65 13.15 11.71 7.01
C ASN A 65 12.41 12.85 7.75
N ALA A 66 11.12 12.69 8.04
CA ALA A 66 10.29 13.79 8.53
C ALA A 66 9.22 13.41 9.55
N SER A 67 9.07 12.12 9.89
CA SER A 67 8.14 11.67 10.92
C SER A 67 8.55 12.17 12.30
N ARG A 68 7.55 12.51 13.11
CA ARG A 68 7.74 13.07 14.47
C ARG A 68 6.87 12.41 15.53
N ARG A 69 5.88 11.61 15.15
CA ARG A 69 4.86 11.05 16.06
C ARG A 69 5.04 9.56 16.29
N TYR A 70 5.53 8.82 15.30
CA TYR A 70 5.71 7.37 15.37
C TYR A 70 7.17 6.99 15.14
N ALA A 71 7.67 6.03 15.92
CA ALA A 71 8.96 5.40 15.68
C ALA A 71 8.81 4.12 14.84
N TRP A 72 9.93 3.65 14.28
CA TRP A 72 9.97 2.43 13.47
C TRP A 72 9.37 1.22 14.17
N THR A 73 9.78 0.98 15.42
CA THR A 73 9.30 -0.14 16.24
C THR A 73 7.79 -0.06 16.47
N ASP A 74 7.28 1.15 16.75
CA ASP A 74 5.85 1.36 17.01
C ASP A 74 5.02 0.99 15.78
N VAL A 75 5.44 1.46 14.60
CA VAL A 75 4.74 1.16 13.33
C VAL A 75 4.85 -0.32 12.99
N ALA A 76 6.03 -0.92 13.18
CA ALA A 76 6.26 -2.34 12.90
C ALA A 76 5.40 -3.26 13.78
N ASP A 77 5.28 -2.94 15.08
CA ASP A 77 4.45 -3.71 16.01
C ASP A 77 2.96 -3.58 15.68
N ARG A 78 2.53 -2.37 15.28
CA ARG A 78 1.17 -2.13 14.81
C ARG A 78 0.85 -2.92 13.55
N ILE A 79 1.73 -2.90 12.54
CA ILE A 79 1.56 -3.70 11.32
C ILE A 79 1.45 -5.18 11.65
N LYS A 80 2.32 -5.69 12.53
CA LYS A 80 2.28 -7.08 12.99
C LYS A 80 0.95 -7.43 13.67
N GLN A 81 0.48 -6.60 14.58
CA GLN A 81 -0.80 -6.80 15.28
C GLN A 81 -1.98 -6.81 14.30
N GLN A 82 -2.06 -5.83 13.39
CA GLN A 82 -3.14 -5.74 12.41
C GLN A 82 -3.16 -6.91 11.43
N THR A 83 -1.98 -7.38 11.04
CA THR A 83 -1.82 -8.53 10.15
C THR A 83 -2.23 -9.82 10.84
N ALA A 84 -1.78 -10.06 12.07
CA ALA A 84 -2.03 -11.29 12.81
C ALA A 84 -3.47 -11.41 13.34
N GLY A 85 -4.06 -10.30 13.81
CA GLY A 85 -5.36 -10.30 14.49
C GLY A 85 -6.55 -9.93 13.60
N TYR A 86 -6.35 -9.14 12.54
CA TYR A 86 -7.45 -8.42 11.89
C TYR A 86 -7.51 -8.58 10.37
N LYS A 87 -6.73 -9.51 9.79
CA LYS A 87 -6.69 -9.76 8.34
C LYS A 87 -6.30 -8.52 7.52
N TRP A 88 -5.40 -7.70 8.05
CA TRP A 88 -4.79 -6.61 7.28
C TRP A 88 -3.65 -7.14 6.42
N THR A 89 -3.57 -6.68 5.19
CA THR A 89 -2.45 -6.94 4.28
C THR A 89 -1.80 -5.62 3.92
N PHE A 90 -0.51 -5.50 4.20
CA PHE A 90 0.30 -4.35 3.81
C PHE A 90 1.11 -4.70 2.57
N LEU A 91 1.05 -3.84 1.56
CA LEU A 91 1.83 -3.90 0.33
C LEU A 91 2.75 -2.68 0.28
N PHE A 92 4.01 -2.84 -0.12
CA PHE A 92 5.00 -1.76 -0.11
C PHE A 92 5.75 -1.66 -1.43
N LEU A 93 5.68 -0.52 -2.10
CA LEU A 93 6.50 -0.21 -3.26
C LEU A 93 7.34 1.04 -2.97
N GLY A 94 8.66 0.88 -3.02
CA GLY A 94 9.61 1.98 -2.86
C GLY A 94 10.39 2.22 -4.16
N ALA A 95 10.73 3.46 -4.47
CA ALA A 95 11.58 3.73 -5.65
C ALA A 95 13.07 3.46 -5.41
N ASN A 96 13.45 3.15 -4.16
CA ASN A 96 14.84 2.88 -3.74
C ASN A 96 15.14 1.36 -3.74
N GLN A 97 16.41 0.99 -3.92
CA GLN A 97 16.93 -0.36 -3.73
C GLN A 97 16.68 -0.91 -2.32
N ASP A 98 16.57 -0.04 -1.31
CA ASP A 98 16.29 -0.45 0.08
C ASP A 98 14.79 -0.65 0.38
N ALA A 99 13.91 -0.69 -0.62
CA ALA A 99 12.46 -0.85 -0.38
C ALA A 99 12.14 -2.15 0.38
N ILE A 100 12.83 -3.24 0.05
CA ILE A 100 12.66 -4.54 0.73
C ILE A 100 13.17 -4.46 2.17
N ALA A 101 14.32 -3.82 2.41
CA ALA A 101 14.87 -3.67 3.75
C ALA A 101 13.99 -2.77 4.63
N THR A 102 13.47 -1.68 4.05
CA THR A 102 12.50 -0.79 4.69
C THR A 102 11.21 -1.53 5.05
N ALA A 103 10.67 -2.30 4.10
CA ALA A 103 9.49 -3.12 4.33
C ALA A 103 9.71 -4.15 5.44
N ALA A 104 10.88 -4.79 5.49
CA ALA A 104 11.24 -5.73 6.54
C ALA A 104 11.29 -5.07 7.92
N GLN A 105 11.85 -3.85 8.04
CA GLN A 105 11.84 -3.08 9.29
C GLN A 105 10.42 -2.76 9.77
N LEU A 106 9.45 -2.70 8.86
CA LEU A 106 8.03 -2.46 9.14
C LEU A 106 7.23 -3.75 9.36
N ASN A 107 7.87 -4.93 9.46
CA ASN A 107 7.20 -6.24 9.51
C ASN A 107 6.32 -6.56 8.27
N ILE A 108 6.62 -5.97 7.12
CA ILE A 108 5.96 -6.30 5.86
C ILE A 108 6.75 -7.43 5.17
N ALA A 109 6.05 -8.51 4.82
CA ALA A 109 6.67 -9.66 4.18
C ALA A 109 7.34 -9.29 2.84
N ALA A 110 8.52 -9.85 2.56
CA ALA A 110 9.26 -9.56 1.33
C ALA A 110 8.42 -9.79 0.06
N GLY A 111 7.58 -10.84 0.05
CA GLY A 111 6.65 -11.12 -1.05
C GLY A 111 5.57 -10.06 -1.29
N ASN A 112 5.35 -9.14 -0.34
CA ASN A 112 4.45 -8.00 -0.47
C ASN A 112 5.19 -6.68 -0.71
N SER A 113 6.50 -6.74 -0.94
CA SER A 113 7.34 -5.56 -1.17
C SER A 113 8.10 -5.65 -2.50
N ALA A 114 8.34 -4.53 -3.15
CA ALA A 114 9.26 -4.45 -4.28
C ALA A 114 9.83 -3.04 -4.49
N SER A 115 10.93 -2.96 -5.22
CA SER A 115 11.51 -1.70 -5.70
C SER A 115 11.04 -1.41 -7.13
N TYR A 116 10.57 -0.20 -7.39
CA TYR A 116 10.22 0.25 -8.74
C TYR A 116 11.20 1.31 -9.26
N VAL A 117 11.23 1.51 -10.58
CA VAL A 117 12.06 2.55 -11.19
C VAL A 117 11.32 3.89 -11.11
N ALA A 118 11.96 4.92 -10.54
CA ALA A 118 11.43 6.29 -10.41
C ALA A 118 11.34 7.05 -11.75
N ASP A 119 10.73 6.44 -12.76
CA ASP A 119 10.41 7.07 -14.04
C ASP A 119 8.90 6.98 -14.30
N ALA A 120 8.44 7.62 -15.38
CA ALA A 120 7.02 7.64 -15.71
C ALA A 120 6.45 6.24 -16.03
N ALA A 121 7.24 5.33 -16.60
CA ALA A 121 6.79 3.97 -16.90
C ALA A 121 6.73 3.11 -15.63
N GLY A 122 7.74 3.20 -14.76
CA GLY A 122 7.79 2.49 -13.48
C GLY A 122 6.75 2.99 -12.48
N SER A 123 6.42 4.29 -12.50
CA SER A 123 5.31 4.84 -11.69
C SER A 123 3.96 4.30 -12.18
N ALA A 124 3.73 4.28 -13.50
CA ALA A 124 2.52 3.68 -14.07
C ALA A 124 2.43 2.17 -13.78
N ALA A 125 3.56 1.47 -13.87
CA ALA A 125 3.65 0.05 -13.54
C ALA A 125 3.35 -0.22 -12.06
N SER A 126 3.83 0.63 -11.15
CA SER A 126 3.57 0.51 -9.71
C SER A 126 2.09 0.63 -9.40
N HIS A 127 1.39 1.59 -10.01
CA HIS A 127 -0.07 1.72 -9.87
C HIS A 127 -0.81 0.51 -10.44
N ALA A 128 -0.42 0.05 -11.64
CA ALA A 128 -1.01 -1.14 -12.26
C ALA A 128 -0.80 -2.39 -11.40
N ALA A 129 0.41 -2.57 -10.86
CA ALA A 129 0.76 -3.71 -10.02
C ALA A 129 -0.03 -3.72 -8.71
N PHE A 130 -0.18 -2.57 -8.03
CA PHE A 130 -1.04 -2.47 -6.85
C PHE A 130 -2.49 -2.79 -7.18
N SER A 131 -3.04 -2.25 -8.27
CA SER A 131 -4.41 -2.52 -8.71
C SER A 131 -4.62 -4.02 -8.95
N ARG A 132 -3.71 -4.66 -9.69
CA ARG A 132 -3.72 -6.10 -9.98
C ARG A 132 -3.63 -6.93 -8.70
N LYS A 133 -2.65 -6.67 -7.83
CA LYS A 133 -2.47 -7.39 -6.56
C LYS A 133 -3.66 -7.21 -5.63
N ALA A 134 -4.16 -5.99 -5.45
CA ALA A 134 -5.30 -5.72 -4.57
C ALA A 134 -6.59 -6.38 -5.08
N ARG A 135 -6.82 -6.35 -6.40
CA ARG A 135 -7.94 -7.07 -7.03
C ARG A 135 -7.85 -8.57 -6.80
N ALA A 136 -6.68 -9.15 -7.02
CA ALA A 136 -6.41 -10.58 -6.82
C ALA A 136 -6.66 -10.99 -5.35
N LEU A 137 -6.07 -10.27 -4.39
CA LEU A 137 -6.26 -10.51 -2.96
C LEU A 137 -7.74 -10.44 -2.53
N ARG A 138 -8.45 -9.40 -2.97
CA ARG A 138 -9.88 -9.21 -2.65
C ARG A 138 -10.76 -10.32 -3.23
N ARG A 139 -10.51 -10.71 -4.48
CA ARG A 139 -11.28 -11.77 -5.15
C ARG A 139 -11.00 -13.14 -4.53
N ASN A 140 -9.76 -13.37 -4.13
CA ASN A 140 -9.33 -14.60 -3.46
C ASN A 140 -9.94 -14.72 -2.06
N SER A 141 -9.98 -13.64 -1.27
CA SER A 141 -10.63 -13.66 0.06
C SER A 141 -12.14 -13.87 -0.01
N MET A 142 -12.78 -13.52 -1.14
CA MET A 142 -14.18 -13.82 -1.42
C MET A 142 -14.43 -15.23 -1.98
N GLY A 143 -13.39 -16.02 -2.27
CA GLY A 143 -13.52 -17.37 -2.84
C GLY A 143 -14.03 -17.40 -4.29
N ILE A 144 -13.95 -16.29 -5.01
CA ILE A 144 -14.44 -16.15 -6.39
C ILE A 144 -13.32 -15.88 -7.40
N ALA A 145 -12.06 -15.96 -6.97
CA ALA A 145 -10.91 -15.71 -7.83
C ALA A 145 -10.82 -16.69 -8.99
N SER A 146 -10.42 -16.20 -10.17
CA SER A 146 -9.96 -17.07 -11.26
C SER A 146 -8.64 -17.76 -10.87
N GLN A 147 -8.19 -18.75 -11.66
CA GLN A 147 -6.89 -19.38 -11.45
C GLN A 147 -5.74 -18.36 -11.55
N GLU A 148 -5.81 -17.45 -12.53
CA GLU A 148 -4.85 -16.36 -12.70
C GLU A 148 -4.87 -15.39 -11.50
N GLU A 149 -6.06 -14.99 -11.03
CA GLU A 149 -6.20 -14.14 -9.85
C GLU A 149 -5.66 -14.81 -8.58
N THR A 150 -5.82 -16.13 -8.47
CA THR A 150 -5.27 -16.90 -7.35
C THR A 150 -3.74 -16.93 -7.41
N ALA A 151 -3.19 -17.12 -8.61
CA ALA A 151 -1.75 -17.05 -8.84
C ALA A 151 -1.20 -15.66 -8.52
N ASP A 152 -1.86 -14.59 -8.97
CA ASP A 152 -1.49 -13.20 -8.66
C ASP A 152 -1.57 -12.90 -7.16
N ALA A 153 -2.59 -13.43 -6.46
CA ALA A 153 -2.73 -13.25 -5.03
C ALA A 153 -1.56 -13.91 -4.26
N ALA A 154 -1.02 -15.02 -4.76
CA ALA A 154 0.13 -15.72 -4.19
C ALA A 154 1.50 -15.18 -4.68
N ALA A 155 1.55 -14.57 -5.86
CA ALA A 155 2.80 -14.14 -6.49
C ALA A 155 3.50 -13.03 -5.71
N PRO A 156 4.85 -13.02 -5.64
CA PRO A 156 5.58 -11.90 -5.09
C PRO A 156 5.25 -10.59 -5.81
N MET A 157 5.19 -9.49 -5.05
CA MET A 157 4.92 -8.15 -5.57
C MET A 157 5.93 -7.75 -6.65
N ALA A 158 7.19 -8.17 -6.50
CA ALA A 158 8.24 -7.93 -7.49
C ALA A 158 7.95 -8.58 -8.85
N THR A 159 7.35 -9.78 -8.88
CA THR A 159 6.98 -10.47 -10.12
C THR A 159 5.89 -9.71 -10.85
N ILE A 160 4.82 -9.33 -10.14
CA ILE A 160 3.71 -8.57 -10.72
C ILE A 160 4.22 -7.22 -11.23
N LEU A 161 5.04 -6.53 -10.44
CA LEU A 161 5.62 -5.25 -10.83
C LEU A 161 6.44 -5.40 -12.13
N GLN A 162 7.33 -6.39 -12.23
CA GLN A 162 8.15 -6.61 -13.41
C GLN A 162 7.32 -6.87 -14.67
N GLU A 163 6.23 -7.61 -14.55
CA GLU A 163 5.31 -7.88 -15.67
C GLU A 163 4.61 -6.59 -16.14
N GLU A 164 4.08 -5.79 -15.20
CA GLU A 164 3.43 -4.52 -15.53
C GLU A 164 4.43 -3.52 -16.13
N ASP A 165 5.64 -3.47 -15.56
CA ASP A 165 6.75 -2.64 -16.01
C ASP A 165 7.16 -2.95 -17.46
N GLY A 166 7.22 -4.23 -17.81
CA GLY A 166 7.44 -4.68 -19.19
C GLY A 166 6.31 -4.30 -20.14
N LYS A 167 5.05 -4.33 -19.70
CA LYS A 167 3.90 -3.87 -20.52
C LYS A 167 3.97 -2.37 -20.78
N GLN A 168 4.24 -1.57 -19.75
CA GLN A 168 4.33 -0.11 -19.86
C GLN A 168 5.45 0.33 -20.80
N ARG A 169 6.62 -0.32 -20.72
CA ARG A 169 7.76 0.01 -21.60
C ARG A 169 7.58 -0.42 -23.05
N LYS A 170 6.86 -1.52 -23.32
CA LYS A 170 6.54 -1.93 -24.71
C LYS A 170 5.48 -1.06 -25.39
N SER A 171 4.69 -0.32 -24.60
CA SER A 171 3.63 0.56 -25.09
C SER A 171 4.10 1.99 -25.41
N ARG A 172 5.40 2.29 -25.21
CA ARG A 172 6.04 3.56 -25.52
C ARG A 172 6.90 3.43 -26.77
#